data_AF-E4XBK8-F1
#
_entry.id   AF-E4XBK8-F1
#
_cell.length_a   1.000
_cell.length_b   1.000
_cell.length_c   1.000
_cell.angle_alpha   90.00
_cell.angle_beta   90.00
_cell.angle_gamma   90.00
#
_symmetry.space_group_name_H-M   'P 1'
#
loop_
_entity.id
_entity.type
_entity.pdbx_description
1 polymer ?
#
loop_
_entity_poly.entity_id
_entity_poly.type
_entity_poly.pdbx_seq_one_letter_code
_entity_poly.pdbx_strand_id
1 'polypeptide(L)'
;MSEENNECPICYEELVQARTVTAECNHSFCIFCIVKVVEEQPSFNCPYCQRKILTKRLKLNGVKTGPKVDSPWGQTYSQSKNGELGVASYHFIDEETVYISYNSDHARIHWKLTDGRDPPEKKPFVDIVYEKETRRFNGTILWDEERLIQQCKLWNYDFVFSKDFLQIQSGKCEMIRDSGEIFWDSQFVTDNPPESPSRSLCYTLVDERNLRENLASAVEHICFSCFKNGELIALPCHHTLCKSCALAPSSAWSKECRVCQKIYFFSDLEIPGINHKALLSPFGQVYAHDQGIGSASYHFEEEQPYISYENAPESWIMDDGNRPPGKKKFTNWKYDRDSRKFSGEIRWEPVTFQMDNLWVYELVFNENFTEIEGLCKNYSPQFEEGEFQSTKISSKGHSSLHYILQERLNQN
;
A
#
# COMPACT_ATOMS: atom_id res chain seq x y z
N MET A 1 -29.99 -21.96 15.43
CA MET A 1 -28.98 -21.74 14.37
C MET A 1 -28.46 -20.34 14.63
N SER A 2 -27.23 -20.22 15.14
CA SER A 2 -26.59 -18.93 15.37
C SER A 2 -26.45 -18.21 14.03
N GLU A 3 -26.84 -16.94 13.97
CA GLU A 3 -26.58 -16.07 12.82
C GLU A 3 -25.09 -16.20 12.46
N GLU A 4 -24.80 -16.72 11.26
CA GLU A 4 -23.43 -16.75 10.74
C GLU A 4 -22.97 -15.30 10.66
N ASN A 5 -21.94 -14.97 11.43
CA ASN A 5 -21.41 -13.63 11.46
C ASN A 5 -20.80 -13.31 10.08
N ASN A 6 -21.54 -12.57 9.26
CA ASN A 6 -21.19 -12.21 7.90
C ASN A 6 -20.21 -11.03 7.85
N GLU A 7 -19.54 -10.69 8.94
CA GLU A 7 -18.59 -9.57 8.99
C GLU A 7 -17.13 -10.06 8.88
N CYS A 8 -16.30 -9.26 8.22
CA CYS A 8 -14.87 -9.49 8.19
C CYS A 8 -14.29 -9.27 9.59
N PRO A 9 -13.56 -10.22 10.18
CA PRO A 9 -13.07 -10.09 11.56
C PRO A 9 -11.91 -9.08 11.73
N ILE A 10 -11.48 -8.41 10.65
CA ILE A 10 -10.38 -7.46 10.65
C ILE A 10 -10.92 -6.03 10.54
N CYS A 11 -11.76 -5.74 9.55
CA CYS A 11 -12.35 -4.42 9.34
C CYS A 11 -13.79 -4.28 9.87
N TYR A 12 -14.42 -5.38 10.28
CA TYR A 12 -15.82 -5.44 10.73
C TYR A 12 -16.84 -5.00 9.66
N GLU A 13 -16.45 -4.97 8.38
CA GLU A 13 -17.38 -4.73 7.27
C GLU A 13 -18.07 -6.03 6.83
N GLU A 14 -19.29 -5.92 6.31
CA GLU A 14 -20.05 -7.04 5.76
C GLU A 14 -19.31 -7.72 4.58
N LEU A 15 -19.22 -9.04 4.64
CA LEU A 15 -18.58 -9.89 3.65
C LEU A 15 -19.50 -10.10 2.44
N VAL A 16 -19.16 -9.45 1.34
CA VAL A 16 -19.80 -9.69 0.05
C VAL A 16 -19.16 -10.91 -0.61
N GLN A 17 -19.98 -11.92 -0.99
CA GLN A 17 -19.52 -13.20 -1.57
C GLN A 17 -18.50 -13.05 -2.70
N ALA A 18 -18.66 -12.03 -3.56
CA ALA A 18 -17.76 -11.72 -4.68
C ALA A 18 -16.38 -11.18 -4.28
N ARG A 19 -16.13 -10.98 -2.98
CA ARG A 19 -14.88 -10.42 -2.43
C ARG A 19 -14.46 -11.12 -1.13
N THR A 20 -15.06 -12.28 -0.86
CA THR A 20 -14.74 -13.07 0.32
C THR A 20 -13.61 -14.01 -0.02
N VAL A 21 -12.54 -13.92 0.76
CA VAL A 21 -11.45 -14.88 0.76
C VAL A 21 -11.64 -15.80 1.95
N THR A 22 -11.82 -17.09 1.68
CA THR A 22 -11.91 -18.12 2.71
C THR A 22 -10.60 -18.87 2.81
N ALA A 23 -10.03 -18.90 4.01
CA ALA A 23 -8.84 -19.67 4.34
C ALA A 23 -9.16 -21.16 4.54
N GLU A 24 -8.14 -22.02 4.52
CA GLU A 24 -8.32 -23.47 4.75
C GLU A 24 -8.80 -23.81 6.17
N CYS A 25 -8.64 -22.89 7.11
CA CYS A 25 -9.20 -22.96 8.45
C CYS A 25 -10.69 -22.56 8.51
N ASN A 26 -11.33 -22.32 7.35
CA ASN A 26 -12.73 -21.90 7.16
C ASN A 26 -13.08 -20.50 7.69
N HIS A 27 -12.11 -19.69 8.12
CA HIS A 27 -12.34 -18.27 8.39
C HIS A 27 -12.38 -17.49 7.08
N SER A 28 -13.32 -16.56 7.00
CA SER A 28 -13.57 -15.71 5.85
C SER A 28 -13.17 -14.28 6.16
N PHE A 29 -12.53 -13.63 5.19
CA PHE A 29 -12.05 -12.26 5.27
C PHE A 29 -12.43 -11.52 3.99
N CYS A 30 -12.53 -10.20 4.03
CA CYS A 30 -12.56 -9.44 2.79
C CYS A 30 -11.17 -9.53 2.12
N ILE A 31 -11.15 -9.54 0.79
CA ILE A 31 -9.91 -9.64 0.00
C ILE A 31 -8.88 -8.57 0.40
N PHE A 32 -9.31 -7.36 0.78
CA PHE A 32 -8.40 -6.29 1.14
C PHE A 32 -7.64 -6.56 2.45
N CYS A 33 -8.36 -6.99 3.49
CA CYS A 33 -7.71 -7.30 4.75
C CYS A 33 -6.77 -8.50 4.61
N ILE A 34 -7.11 -9.49 3.76
CA ILE A 34 -6.22 -10.62 3.54
C ILE A 34 -4.96 -10.22 2.77
N VAL A 35 -5.08 -9.38 1.74
CA VAL A 35 -3.92 -8.84 1.00
C VAL A 35 -2.99 -8.09 1.93
N LYS A 36 -3.53 -7.19 2.75
CA LYS A 36 -2.75 -6.42 3.72
C LYS A 36 -1.97 -7.34 4.67
N VAL A 37 -2.62 -8.36 5.22
CA VAL A 37 -1.96 -9.32 6.12
C VAL A 37 -0.87 -10.11 5.40
N VAL A 38 -1.10 -10.53 4.14
CA VAL A 38 -0.09 -11.24 3.32
C VAL A 38 1.12 -10.35 3.01
N GLU A 39 0.92 -9.06 2.81
CA GLU A 39 2.01 -8.10 2.58
C GLU A 39 2.84 -7.85 3.85
N GLU A 40 2.17 -7.68 5.00
CA GLU A 40 2.79 -7.34 6.27
C GLU A 40 3.44 -8.53 6.99
N GLN A 41 2.98 -9.76 6.75
CA GLN A 41 3.47 -10.97 7.45
C GLN A 41 4.29 -11.88 6.53
N PRO A 42 5.59 -12.09 6.81
CA PRO A 42 6.41 -13.07 6.09
C PRO A 42 5.89 -14.50 6.23
N SER A 43 5.34 -14.86 7.39
CA SER A 43 4.65 -16.12 7.61
C SER A 43 3.15 -15.84 7.73
N PHE A 44 2.41 -16.17 6.67
CA PHE A 44 0.98 -15.88 6.60
C PHE A 44 0.17 -16.80 7.53
N ASN A 45 -0.16 -16.30 8.71
CA ASN A 45 -1.04 -16.95 9.66
C ASN A 45 -2.45 -16.37 9.55
N CYS A 46 -3.46 -17.20 9.82
CA CYS A 46 -4.84 -16.75 9.92
C CYS A 46 -4.98 -15.67 11.00
N PRO A 47 -5.42 -14.44 10.67
CA PRO A 47 -5.59 -13.39 11.67
C PRO A 47 -6.56 -13.76 12.79
N TYR A 48 -7.52 -14.65 12.50
CA TYR A 48 -8.53 -15.08 13.45
C TYR A 48 -8.07 -16.21 14.36
N CYS A 49 -7.53 -17.31 13.80
CA CYS A 49 -7.20 -18.52 14.57
C CYS A 49 -5.71 -18.83 14.67
N GLN A 50 -4.85 -17.97 14.11
CA GLN A 50 -3.39 -18.07 14.13
C GLN A 50 -2.81 -19.36 13.50
N ARG A 51 -3.64 -20.20 12.87
CA ARG A 51 -3.14 -21.34 12.08
C ARG A 51 -2.41 -20.81 10.86
N LYS A 52 -1.25 -21.38 10.56
CA LYS A 52 -0.53 -21.16 9.31
C LYS A 52 -1.48 -21.42 8.14
N ILE A 53 -1.63 -20.45 7.26
CA ILE A 53 -2.43 -20.61 6.04
C ILE A 53 -1.47 -20.80 4.88
N LEU A 54 -1.68 -21.87 4.13
CA LEU A 54 -1.11 -21.98 2.80
C LEU A 54 -1.87 -21.03 1.89
N THR A 55 -1.26 -19.90 1.56
CA THR A 55 -1.86 -18.81 0.78
C THR A 55 -2.47 -19.29 -0.56
N LYS A 56 -1.84 -20.26 -1.22
CA LYS A 56 -2.33 -21.03 -2.39
C LYS A 56 -3.66 -21.80 -2.20
N ARG A 57 -4.09 -22.01 -0.97
CA ARG A 57 -5.38 -22.64 -0.61
C ARG A 57 -6.46 -21.62 -0.26
N LEU A 58 -6.15 -20.32 -0.34
CA LEU A 58 -7.15 -19.27 -0.26
C LEU A 58 -8.15 -19.43 -1.40
N LYS A 59 -9.42 -19.42 -1.03
CA LYS A 59 -10.54 -19.44 -1.97
C LYS A 59 -11.10 -18.04 -2.10
N LEU A 60 -10.93 -17.39 -3.24
CA LEU A 60 -11.63 -16.16 -3.57
C LEU A 60 -12.97 -16.53 -4.20
N ASN A 61 -14.07 -16.14 -3.56
CA ASN A 61 -15.43 -16.42 -4.04
C ASN A 61 -15.71 -17.93 -4.17
N GLY A 62 -15.07 -18.74 -3.32
CA GLY A 62 -15.12 -20.20 -3.40
C GLY A 62 -14.20 -20.83 -4.47
N VAL A 63 -13.55 -20.01 -5.30
CA VAL A 63 -12.60 -20.45 -6.34
C VAL A 63 -11.17 -20.40 -5.79
N LYS A 64 -10.38 -21.46 -5.98
CA LYS A 64 -8.97 -21.47 -5.57
C LYS A 64 -8.18 -20.42 -6.36
N THR A 65 -7.40 -19.61 -5.67
CA THR A 65 -6.62 -18.48 -6.24
C THR A 65 -5.20 -18.84 -6.69
N GLY A 66 -4.69 -20.01 -6.29
CA GLY A 66 -3.35 -20.45 -6.67
C GLY A 66 -3.28 -20.94 -8.13
N PRO A 67 -2.10 -20.83 -8.78
CA PRO A 67 -1.87 -21.48 -10.06
C PRO A 67 -2.19 -22.96 -9.93
N LYS A 68 -2.87 -23.52 -10.94
CA LYS A 68 -3.05 -24.96 -11.02
C LYS A 68 -1.72 -25.57 -11.43
N VAL A 69 -0.98 -26.06 -10.44
CA VAL A 69 0.29 -26.76 -10.67
C VAL A 69 -0.05 -28.21 -11.01
N ASP A 70 0.23 -28.60 -12.26
CA ASP A 70 -0.07 -29.95 -12.78
C ASP A 70 1.18 -30.86 -12.81
N SER A 71 2.36 -30.34 -12.44
CA SER A 71 3.64 -31.08 -12.38
C SER A 71 4.63 -30.41 -11.41
N PRO A 72 5.70 -31.10 -10.97
CA PRO A 72 6.71 -30.48 -10.12
C PRO A 72 7.68 -29.59 -10.90
N TRP A 73 7.62 -29.55 -12.23
CA TRP A 73 8.58 -28.80 -13.05
C TRP A 73 8.31 -27.29 -13.04
N GLY A 74 9.38 -26.50 -13.09
CA GLY A 74 9.39 -25.07 -12.82
C GLY A 74 9.15 -24.68 -11.36
N GLN A 75 9.14 -25.63 -10.43
CA GLN A 75 8.74 -25.41 -9.04
C GLN A 75 9.91 -25.46 -8.05
N THR A 76 9.74 -24.79 -6.91
CA THR A 76 10.69 -24.82 -5.79
C THR A 76 9.98 -25.19 -4.49
N TYR A 77 10.54 -26.11 -3.72
CA TYR A 77 9.99 -26.57 -2.44
C TYR A 77 10.96 -26.22 -1.30
N SER A 78 10.47 -25.56 -0.24
CA SER A 78 11.27 -25.23 0.95
C SER A 78 10.82 -26.04 2.16
N GLN A 79 11.72 -26.21 3.13
CA GLN A 79 11.43 -26.94 4.36
C GLN A 79 10.53 -26.10 5.28
N SER A 80 9.35 -26.60 5.65
CA SER A 80 8.27 -25.84 6.30
C SER A 80 8.62 -25.21 7.66
N LYS A 81 9.64 -25.73 8.37
CA LYS A 81 10.08 -25.21 9.68
C LYS A 81 10.91 -23.93 9.57
N ASN A 82 11.68 -23.77 8.47
CA ASN A 82 12.57 -22.62 8.29
C ASN A 82 12.19 -21.74 7.08
N GLY A 83 11.40 -22.25 6.11
CA GLY A 83 10.78 -21.50 5.00
C GLY A 83 11.71 -20.76 4.04
N GLU A 84 12.98 -20.58 4.42
CA GLU A 84 13.98 -19.79 3.73
C GLU A 84 14.50 -20.57 2.52
N LEU A 85 14.46 -19.91 1.37
CA LEU A 85 15.09 -20.41 0.15
C LEU A 85 16.60 -20.56 0.38
N GLY A 86 17.17 -21.68 -0.07
CA GLY A 86 18.58 -21.96 0.15
C GLY A 86 18.91 -22.63 1.49
N VAL A 87 17.92 -22.99 2.32
CA VAL A 87 18.12 -23.92 3.45
C VAL A 87 17.63 -25.30 3.07
N ALA A 88 18.42 -26.01 2.25
CA ALA A 88 18.05 -27.32 1.68
C ALA A 88 16.76 -27.30 0.83
N SER A 89 16.42 -26.17 0.20
CA SER A 89 15.25 -26.10 -0.69
C SER A 89 15.48 -26.92 -1.97
N TYR A 90 14.46 -27.61 -2.47
CA TYR A 90 14.51 -28.42 -3.69
C TYR A 90 14.01 -27.63 -4.89
N HIS A 91 14.76 -27.65 -5.99
CA HIS A 91 14.48 -26.89 -7.21
C HIS A 91 14.30 -27.87 -8.36
N PHE A 92 13.14 -27.84 -9.00
CA PHE A 92 12.76 -28.69 -10.12
C PHE A 92 12.61 -27.81 -11.35
N ILE A 93 13.71 -27.55 -12.08
CA ILE A 93 13.66 -26.65 -13.23
C ILE A 93 12.98 -27.38 -14.40
N ASP A 94 13.49 -28.55 -14.73
CA ASP A 94 13.00 -29.47 -15.76
C ASP A 94 13.40 -30.92 -15.40
N GLU A 95 13.11 -31.87 -16.29
CA GLU A 95 13.33 -33.31 -16.06
C GLU A 95 14.81 -33.69 -15.89
N GLU A 96 15.74 -32.87 -16.40
CA GLU A 96 17.19 -33.11 -16.33
C GLU A 96 17.87 -32.26 -15.26
N THR A 97 17.23 -31.16 -14.87
CA THR A 97 17.80 -30.13 -13.99
C THR A 97 17.04 -30.05 -12.67
N VAL A 98 17.41 -30.94 -11.75
CA VAL A 98 16.92 -30.94 -10.36
C VAL A 98 18.08 -30.78 -9.39
N TYR A 99 17.95 -29.89 -8.41
CA TYR A 99 19.01 -29.67 -7.41
C TYR A 99 18.46 -29.29 -6.04
N ILE A 100 19.29 -29.47 -5.02
CA ILE A 100 19.10 -28.90 -3.68
C ILE A 100 19.95 -27.63 -3.55
N SER A 101 19.37 -26.58 -2.98
CA SER A 101 20.06 -25.30 -2.78
C SER A 101 20.44 -25.10 -1.31
N TYR A 102 21.68 -24.68 -1.12
CA TYR A 102 22.27 -24.24 0.14
C TYR A 102 22.64 -22.75 0.13
N ASN A 103 22.12 -22.00 -0.84
CA ASN A 103 22.46 -20.60 -1.04
C ASN A 103 21.68 -19.67 -0.11
N SER A 104 21.91 -19.79 1.20
CA SER A 104 21.42 -18.84 2.19
C SER A 104 22.44 -18.60 3.29
N ASP A 105 22.34 -17.47 3.97
CA ASP A 105 23.22 -17.15 5.11
C ASP A 105 23.02 -18.16 6.24
N HIS A 106 21.76 -18.58 6.49
CA HIS A 106 21.47 -19.61 7.48
C HIS A 106 22.20 -20.92 7.17
N ALA A 107 22.16 -21.40 5.93
CA ALA A 107 22.87 -22.60 5.52
C ALA A 107 24.40 -22.45 5.68
N ARG A 108 24.97 -21.31 5.27
CA ARG A 108 26.42 -21.04 5.42
C ARG A 108 26.87 -20.95 6.87
N ILE A 109 26.03 -20.43 7.77
CA ILE A 109 26.35 -20.28 9.19
C ILE A 109 26.23 -21.63 9.92
N HIS A 110 25.16 -22.39 9.66
CA HIS A 110 24.82 -23.56 10.46
C HIS A 110 25.34 -24.88 9.89
N TRP A 111 25.58 -24.96 8.59
CA TRP A 111 25.99 -26.19 7.93
C TRP A 111 27.40 -26.02 7.37
N LYS A 112 28.28 -26.95 7.73
CA LYS A 112 29.66 -27.00 7.27
C LYS A 112 29.96 -28.38 6.74
N LEU A 113 30.76 -28.44 5.68
CA LEU A 113 31.35 -29.67 5.22
C LEU A 113 32.27 -30.24 6.30
N THR A 114 32.61 -31.53 6.18
CA THR A 114 33.48 -32.21 7.15
C THR A 114 34.89 -31.63 7.23
N ASP A 115 35.30 -30.84 6.23
CA ASP A 115 36.56 -30.11 6.20
C ASP A 115 36.44 -28.64 6.70
N GLY A 116 35.27 -28.25 7.18
CA GLY A 116 34.98 -26.92 7.72
C GLY A 116 34.58 -25.86 6.69
N ARG A 117 34.60 -26.17 5.39
CA ARG A 117 34.13 -25.24 4.34
C ARG A 117 32.60 -25.12 4.32
N ASP A 118 32.11 -24.09 3.65
CA ASP A 118 30.68 -23.94 3.34
C ASP A 118 30.22 -25.03 2.37
N PRO A 119 28.95 -25.48 2.46
CA PRO A 119 28.37 -26.33 1.44
C PRO A 119 28.34 -25.61 0.08
N PRO A 120 28.39 -26.35 -1.04
CA PRO A 120 28.21 -25.76 -2.36
C PRO A 120 26.83 -25.12 -2.46
N GLU A 121 26.73 -23.99 -3.17
CA GLU A 121 25.45 -23.26 -3.30
C GLU A 121 24.32 -24.12 -3.88
N LYS A 122 24.66 -25.06 -4.77
CA LYS A 122 23.74 -26.01 -5.38
C LYS A 122 24.38 -27.38 -5.47
N LYS A 123 23.62 -28.43 -5.13
CA LYS A 123 24.02 -29.82 -5.33
C LYS A 123 23.01 -30.52 -6.25
N PRO A 124 23.43 -31.00 -7.43
CA PRO A 124 22.50 -31.61 -8.38
C PRO A 124 22.03 -32.98 -7.89
N PHE A 125 20.80 -33.33 -8.25
CA PHE A 125 20.35 -34.71 -8.24
C PHE A 125 20.89 -35.43 -9.49
N VAL A 126 21.25 -36.69 -9.32
CA VAL A 126 21.56 -37.64 -10.39
C VAL A 126 20.58 -38.81 -10.31
N ASP A 127 20.59 -39.67 -11.34
CA ASP A 127 19.69 -40.84 -11.44
C ASP A 127 18.22 -40.46 -11.22
N ILE A 128 17.83 -39.32 -11.79
CA ILE A 128 16.50 -38.73 -11.63
C ILE A 128 15.46 -39.59 -12.36
N VAL A 129 14.42 -40.00 -11.64
CA VAL A 129 13.25 -40.68 -12.19
C VAL A 129 11.98 -40.06 -11.62
N TYR A 130 11.12 -39.55 -12.49
CA TYR A 130 9.81 -39.04 -12.11
C TYR A 130 8.68 -39.82 -12.78
N GLU A 131 7.80 -40.40 -11.97
CA GLU A 131 6.62 -41.14 -12.42
C GLU A 131 5.36 -40.28 -12.25
N LYS A 132 4.82 -39.81 -13.38
CA LYS A 132 3.66 -38.89 -13.39
C LYS A 132 2.41 -39.46 -12.71
N GLU A 133 2.07 -40.72 -12.98
CA GLU A 133 0.84 -41.36 -12.48
C GLU A 133 0.84 -41.50 -10.95
N THR A 134 1.98 -41.87 -10.38
CA THR A 134 2.18 -42.02 -8.94
C THR A 134 2.61 -40.73 -8.27
N ARG A 135 2.97 -39.69 -9.05
CA ARG A 135 3.62 -38.45 -8.62
C ARG A 135 4.88 -38.69 -7.80
N ARG A 136 5.59 -39.78 -8.10
CA ARG A 136 6.75 -40.24 -7.35
C ARG A 136 8.03 -39.73 -8.00
N PHE A 137 8.89 -39.13 -7.19
CA PHE A 137 10.23 -38.71 -7.58
C PHE A 137 11.26 -39.59 -6.87
N ASN A 138 12.23 -40.05 -7.64
CA ASN A 138 13.44 -40.70 -7.15
C ASN A 138 14.64 -39.91 -7.67
N GLY A 139 15.68 -39.81 -6.84
CA GLY A 139 16.93 -39.21 -7.25
C GLY A 139 18.00 -39.32 -6.17
N THR A 140 19.24 -39.13 -6.56
CA THR A 140 20.40 -39.31 -5.69
C THR A 140 21.23 -38.04 -5.64
N ILE A 141 21.75 -37.69 -4.47
CA ILE A 141 22.77 -36.64 -4.32
C ILE A 141 24.08 -37.30 -3.92
N LEU A 142 25.13 -37.09 -4.71
CA LEU A 142 26.47 -37.60 -4.43
C LEU A 142 27.26 -36.61 -3.57
N TRP A 143 27.79 -37.06 -2.45
CA TRP A 143 28.57 -36.29 -1.48
C TRP A 143 30.05 -36.71 -1.40
N ASP A 144 30.50 -37.64 -2.25
CA ASP A 144 31.80 -38.31 -2.24
C ASP A 144 32.98 -37.39 -1.87
N GLU A 145 33.12 -36.23 -2.54
CA GLU A 145 34.23 -35.27 -2.38
C GLU A 145 33.93 -34.09 -1.43
N GLU A 146 32.67 -33.84 -1.10
CA GLU A 146 32.21 -32.61 -0.43
C GLU A 146 31.29 -32.94 0.76
N ARG A 147 31.67 -33.91 1.59
CA ARG A 147 30.76 -34.50 2.57
C ARG A 147 30.24 -33.47 3.56
N LEU A 148 28.91 -33.31 3.59
CA LEU A 148 28.24 -32.51 4.63
C LEU A 148 28.18 -33.25 5.97
N ILE A 149 28.05 -34.57 5.94
CA ILE A 149 27.96 -35.44 7.11
C ILE A 149 29.10 -36.45 7.05
N GLN A 150 29.84 -36.60 8.14
CA GLN A 150 30.99 -37.51 8.20
C GLN A 150 30.56 -38.93 7.83
N GLN A 151 31.36 -39.60 6.99
CA GLN A 151 31.13 -40.97 6.52
C GLN A 151 29.87 -41.18 5.65
N CYS A 152 29.17 -40.11 5.26
CA CYS A 152 28.07 -40.20 4.31
C CYS A 152 28.60 -39.97 2.89
N LYS A 153 28.32 -40.93 2.01
CA LYS A 153 28.74 -40.92 0.61
C LYS A 153 27.67 -40.29 -0.28
N LEU A 154 26.41 -40.66 -0.08
CA LEU A 154 25.31 -40.18 -0.92
C LEU A 154 23.99 -40.16 -0.16
N TRP A 155 23.04 -39.39 -0.68
CA TRP A 155 21.67 -39.36 -0.20
C TRP A 155 20.73 -39.85 -1.30
N ASN A 156 19.90 -40.84 -0.97
CA ASN A 156 18.86 -41.35 -1.85
C ASN A 156 17.50 -40.79 -1.43
N TYR A 157 16.80 -40.23 -2.41
CA TYR A 157 15.47 -39.65 -2.24
C TYR A 157 14.44 -40.48 -2.98
N ASP A 158 13.33 -40.73 -2.29
CA ASP A 158 12.17 -41.43 -2.82
C ASP A 158 10.93 -40.83 -2.17
N PHE A 159 10.20 -39.97 -2.89
CA PHE A 159 9.02 -39.32 -2.33
C PHE A 159 7.91 -39.05 -3.34
N VAL A 160 6.73 -38.73 -2.81
CA VAL A 160 5.49 -38.54 -3.55
C VAL A 160 4.97 -37.13 -3.33
N PHE A 161 4.67 -36.40 -4.41
CA PHE A 161 4.01 -35.12 -4.34
C PHE A 161 2.51 -35.26 -4.05
N SER A 162 1.94 -34.26 -3.38
CA SER A 162 0.49 -34.14 -3.26
C SER A 162 -0.19 -34.03 -4.63
N LYS A 163 -1.48 -34.36 -4.70
CA LYS A 163 -2.26 -34.28 -5.96
C LYS A 163 -2.24 -32.90 -6.62
N ASP A 164 -2.08 -31.86 -5.83
CA ASP A 164 -2.02 -30.46 -6.26
C ASP A 164 -0.57 -29.94 -6.39
N PHE A 165 0.45 -30.80 -6.22
CA PHE A 165 1.88 -30.47 -6.26
C PHE A 165 2.32 -29.38 -5.29
N LEU A 166 1.48 -29.05 -4.30
CA LEU A 166 1.76 -27.96 -3.38
C LEU A 166 2.69 -28.38 -2.23
N GLN A 167 2.89 -29.67 -2.01
CA GLN A 167 3.73 -30.20 -0.94
C GLN A 167 4.28 -31.58 -1.30
N ILE A 168 5.36 -31.98 -0.61
CA ILE A 168 5.82 -33.38 -0.61
C ILE A 168 4.98 -34.12 0.43
N GLN A 169 4.15 -35.07 -0.02
CA GLN A 169 3.11 -35.69 0.79
C GLN A 169 3.66 -36.84 1.65
N SER A 170 4.55 -37.64 1.10
CA SER A 170 5.11 -38.83 1.76
C SER A 170 6.41 -39.27 1.10
N GLY A 171 7.16 -40.16 1.72
CA GLY A 171 8.41 -40.71 1.17
C GLY A 171 9.52 -40.76 2.20
N LYS A 172 10.75 -41.01 1.74
CA LYS A 172 11.94 -41.04 2.57
C LYS A 172 13.16 -40.43 1.89
N CYS A 173 14.11 -40.01 2.71
CA CYS A 173 15.47 -39.68 2.36
C CYS A 173 16.40 -40.59 3.17
N GLU A 174 17.30 -41.31 2.51
CA GLU A 174 18.26 -42.23 3.12
C GLU A 174 19.69 -41.75 2.87
N MET A 175 20.46 -41.56 3.93
CA MET A 175 21.86 -41.16 3.89
C MET A 175 22.72 -42.42 4.01
N ILE A 176 23.50 -42.70 2.97
CA ILE A 176 24.20 -43.97 2.80
C ILE A 176 25.71 -43.75 2.96
N ARG A 177 26.37 -44.69 3.67
CA ARG A 177 27.83 -44.68 3.90
C ARG A 177 28.61 -45.24 2.73
N ASP A 178 29.93 -45.12 2.79
CA ASP A 178 30.84 -45.79 1.84
C ASP A 178 30.66 -47.32 1.80
N SER A 179 30.26 -47.93 2.92
CA SER A 179 29.98 -49.36 3.03
C SER A 179 28.67 -49.79 2.36
N GLY A 180 27.82 -48.84 1.93
CA GLY A 180 26.46 -49.11 1.46
C GLY A 180 25.42 -49.21 2.60
N GLU A 181 25.83 -49.09 3.86
CA GLU A 181 24.91 -49.07 5.00
C GLU A 181 24.14 -47.75 5.07
N ILE A 182 22.83 -47.83 5.37
CA ILE A 182 22.02 -46.65 5.70
C ILE A 182 22.40 -46.17 7.09
N PHE A 183 23.04 -45.01 7.16
CA PHE A 183 23.42 -44.39 8.42
C PHE A 183 22.27 -43.62 9.06
N TRP A 184 21.48 -42.95 8.23
CA TRP A 184 20.40 -42.09 8.69
C TRP A 184 19.27 -42.11 7.67
N ASP A 185 18.04 -42.10 8.15
CA ASP A 185 16.85 -41.99 7.33
C ASP A 185 15.91 -40.90 7.88
N SER A 186 15.10 -40.32 7.01
CA SER A 186 14.08 -39.35 7.37
C SER A 186 12.86 -39.52 6.50
N GLN A 187 11.68 -39.32 7.09
CA GLN A 187 10.40 -39.51 6.39
C GLN A 187 9.82 -38.17 5.98
N PHE A 188 9.34 -38.06 4.75
CA PHE A 188 8.59 -36.89 4.29
C PHE A 188 7.16 -36.94 4.83
N VAL A 189 6.67 -35.82 5.35
CA VAL A 189 5.32 -35.66 5.90
C VAL A 189 4.73 -34.31 5.50
N THR A 190 3.41 -34.19 5.58
CA THR A 190 2.69 -32.90 5.40
C THR A 190 2.72 -32.05 6.69
N ASP A 191 2.35 -30.77 6.61
CA ASP A 191 2.43 -29.77 7.70
C ASP A 191 1.67 -30.09 9.01
N ASN A 192 0.93 -31.20 9.10
CA ASN A 192 0.26 -31.68 10.32
C ASN A 192 0.22 -33.21 10.37
N PRO A 193 1.32 -33.91 10.71
CA PRO A 193 1.29 -35.36 10.85
C PRO A 193 0.53 -35.75 12.13
N PRO A 194 -0.35 -36.77 12.09
CA PRO A 194 -1.15 -37.19 13.25
C PRO A 194 -0.31 -37.68 14.45
N GLU A 195 0.94 -38.13 14.22
CA GLU A 195 1.94 -38.43 15.24
C GLU A 195 3.31 -38.06 14.64
N SER A 196 4.08 -37.14 15.25
CA SER A 196 5.38 -36.73 14.69
C SER A 196 6.49 -37.70 15.12
N PRO A 197 7.08 -38.50 14.23
CA PRO A 197 8.38 -39.11 14.51
C PRO A 197 9.44 -37.99 14.57
N SER A 198 10.45 -38.20 15.42
CA SER A 198 11.59 -37.28 15.62
C SER A 198 12.43 -37.00 14.37
N ARG A 199 12.12 -37.61 13.23
CA ARG A 199 12.85 -37.54 11.95
C ARG A 199 11.92 -37.27 10.74
N SER A 200 11.10 -36.23 10.86
CA SER A 200 10.15 -35.82 9.82
C SER A 200 10.66 -34.62 9.01
N LEU A 201 10.53 -34.70 7.68
CA LEU A 201 10.81 -33.64 6.71
C LEU A 201 9.50 -33.13 6.14
N CYS A 202 9.24 -31.84 6.27
CA CYS A 202 8.07 -31.22 5.66
C CYS A 202 8.49 -30.18 4.64
N TYR A 203 7.97 -30.29 3.42
CA TYR A 203 8.33 -29.43 2.30
C TYR A 203 7.08 -28.90 1.59
N THR A 204 7.06 -27.59 1.37
CA THR A 204 5.95 -26.90 0.70
C THR A 204 6.47 -26.09 -0.48
N LEU A 205 5.66 -26.03 -1.54
CA LEU A 205 5.93 -25.18 -2.70
C LEU A 205 6.08 -23.73 -2.24
N VAL A 206 7.21 -23.12 -2.59
CA VAL A 206 7.54 -21.70 -2.40
C VAL A 206 6.88 -20.93 -3.52
N ASP A 207 5.82 -20.19 -3.20
CA ASP A 207 5.11 -19.36 -4.17
C ASP A 207 4.61 -18.06 -3.53
N GLU A 208 5.51 -17.34 -2.86
CA GLU A 208 5.18 -16.04 -2.28
C GLU A 208 5.13 -14.91 -3.30
N ARG A 209 5.90 -15.00 -4.40
CA ARG A 209 5.94 -13.94 -5.42
C ARG A 209 4.71 -13.94 -6.33
N ASN A 210 4.37 -15.06 -6.97
CA ASN A 210 3.23 -15.05 -7.90
C ASN A 210 1.91 -14.83 -7.18
N LEU A 211 1.76 -15.21 -5.90
CA LEU A 211 0.50 -15.02 -5.21
C LEU A 211 0.30 -13.59 -4.69
N ARG A 212 1.36 -12.91 -4.22
CA ARG A 212 1.28 -11.47 -3.95
C ARG A 212 0.90 -10.73 -5.24
N GLU A 213 1.53 -11.08 -6.35
CA GLU A 213 1.20 -10.54 -7.67
C GLU A 213 -0.22 -10.91 -8.13
N ASN A 214 -0.68 -12.15 -7.91
CA ASN A 214 -2.02 -12.59 -8.30
C ASN A 214 -3.11 -11.94 -7.43
N LEU A 215 -2.92 -11.84 -6.12
CA LEU A 215 -3.86 -11.15 -5.24
C LEU A 215 -3.86 -9.63 -5.48
N ALA A 216 -2.69 -9.03 -5.77
CA ALA A 216 -2.59 -7.63 -6.17
C ALA A 216 -3.30 -7.40 -7.52
N SER A 217 -3.07 -8.27 -8.51
CA SER A 217 -3.75 -8.21 -9.82
C SER A 217 -5.27 -8.39 -9.69
N ALA A 218 -5.73 -9.23 -8.75
CA ALA A 218 -7.15 -9.44 -8.49
C ALA A 218 -7.85 -8.18 -7.92
N VAL A 219 -7.10 -7.23 -7.37
CA VAL A 219 -7.61 -5.93 -6.89
C VAL A 219 -7.18 -4.75 -7.77
N GLU A 220 -6.31 -4.96 -8.76
CA GLU A 220 -5.73 -3.91 -9.61
C GLU A 220 -6.78 -3.11 -10.39
N HIS A 221 -7.91 -3.72 -10.70
CA HIS A 221 -9.01 -3.07 -11.42
C HIS A 221 -10.20 -2.71 -10.54
N ILE A 222 -10.09 -2.87 -9.22
CA ILE A 222 -11.18 -2.62 -8.27
C ILE A 222 -10.97 -1.28 -7.54
N CYS A 223 -11.97 -0.40 -7.59
CA CYS A 223 -11.95 0.81 -6.77
C CYS A 223 -12.01 0.48 -5.27
N PHE A 224 -11.06 0.97 -4.47
CA PHE A 224 -11.05 0.70 -3.02
C PHE A 224 -12.17 1.37 -2.20
N SER A 225 -13.01 2.22 -2.80
CA SER A 225 -14.12 2.89 -2.11
C SER A 225 -15.51 2.36 -2.47
N CYS A 226 -15.81 2.15 -3.75
CA CYS A 226 -17.11 1.59 -4.18
C CYS A 226 -17.02 0.17 -4.72
N PHE A 227 -15.79 -0.33 -4.89
CA PHE A 227 -15.50 -1.70 -5.28
C PHE A 227 -16.06 -2.11 -6.65
N LYS A 228 -16.28 -1.15 -7.54
CA LYS A 228 -16.62 -1.39 -8.94
C LYS A 228 -15.35 -1.51 -9.77
N ASN A 229 -15.42 -2.31 -10.83
CA ASN A 229 -14.37 -2.35 -11.85
C ASN A 229 -14.41 -1.07 -12.69
N GLY A 230 -13.24 -0.58 -13.10
CA GLY A 230 -13.16 0.55 -14.04
C GLY A 230 -11.77 1.16 -14.13
N GLU A 231 -11.69 2.29 -14.83
CA GLU A 231 -10.50 3.14 -14.80
C GLU A 231 -10.28 3.67 -13.39
N LEU A 232 -9.12 3.33 -12.83
CA LEU A 232 -8.76 3.74 -11.49
C LEU A 232 -7.72 4.86 -11.52
N ILE A 233 -7.79 5.69 -10.49
CA ILE A 233 -6.89 6.78 -10.18
C ILE A 233 -6.04 6.31 -9.00
N ALA A 234 -4.72 6.32 -9.16
CA ALA A 234 -3.81 6.08 -8.06
C ALA A 234 -3.81 7.27 -7.11
N LEU A 235 -3.93 6.98 -5.81
CA LEU A 235 -3.74 7.95 -4.74
C LEU A 235 -2.24 8.09 -4.43
N PRO A 236 -1.80 9.18 -3.76
CA PRO A 236 -0.41 9.34 -3.27
C PRO A 236 0.05 8.28 -2.25
N CYS A 237 -0.87 7.43 -1.79
CA CYS A 237 -0.58 6.26 -0.94
C CYS A 237 -0.55 4.94 -1.74
N HIS A 238 -0.54 5.00 -3.08
CA HIS A 238 -0.56 3.87 -4.02
C HIS A 238 -1.84 3.02 -4.04
N HIS A 239 -2.82 3.28 -3.16
CA HIS A 239 -4.16 2.71 -3.30
C HIS A 239 -4.91 3.37 -4.46
N THR A 240 -5.93 2.71 -5.01
CA THR A 240 -6.61 3.15 -6.23
C THR A 240 -8.11 3.44 -6.01
N LEU A 241 -8.66 4.45 -6.68
CA LEU A 241 -10.10 4.77 -6.62
C LEU A 241 -10.66 4.97 -8.04
N CYS A 242 -11.90 4.57 -8.31
CA CYS A 242 -12.55 4.98 -9.55
C CYS A 242 -12.79 6.49 -9.53
N LYS A 243 -12.93 7.09 -10.72
CA LYS A 243 -13.20 8.52 -10.90
C LYS A 243 -14.36 9.03 -10.04
N SER A 244 -15.48 8.32 -9.98
CA SER A 244 -16.64 8.75 -9.17
C SER A 244 -16.34 8.78 -7.67
N CYS A 245 -15.55 7.84 -7.15
CA CYS A 245 -15.17 7.81 -5.73
C CYS A 245 -14.10 8.84 -5.40
N ALA A 246 -13.11 8.97 -6.27
CA ALA A 246 -12.08 10.00 -6.16
C ALA A 246 -12.72 11.40 -6.16
N LEU A 247 -13.72 11.64 -7.01
CA LEU A 247 -14.42 12.92 -7.17
C LEU A 247 -15.70 13.11 -6.33
N ALA A 248 -16.16 12.09 -5.59
CA ALA A 248 -17.39 12.19 -4.80
C ALA A 248 -17.35 13.42 -3.88
N PRO A 249 -18.34 14.32 -3.90
CA PRO A 249 -18.29 15.54 -3.11
C PRO A 249 -18.15 15.21 -1.61
N SER A 250 -17.08 15.72 -1.00
CA SER A 250 -16.93 15.79 0.45
C SER A 250 -16.93 17.25 0.86
N SER A 251 -17.40 17.54 2.08
CA SER A 251 -17.33 18.89 2.67
C SER A 251 -15.88 19.38 2.89
N ALA A 252 -14.90 18.49 2.76
CA ALA A 252 -13.47 18.78 2.83
C ALA A 252 -12.78 18.53 1.47
N TRP A 253 -11.90 19.44 1.05
CA TRP A 253 -11.03 19.35 -0.13
C TRP A 253 -9.94 18.28 -0.02
N SER A 254 -9.69 17.87 1.21
CA SER A 254 -8.85 16.75 1.58
C SER A 254 -9.73 15.50 1.78
N LYS A 255 -9.34 14.39 1.20
CA LYS A 255 -9.99 13.09 1.44
C LYS A 255 -9.04 12.14 2.13
N GLU A 256 -9.58 11.27 2.96
CA GLU A 256 -8.81 10.17 3.53
C GLU A 256 -8.92 8.95 2.63
N CYS A 257 -7.78 8.32 2.35
CA CYS A 257 -7.77 7.00 1.76
C CYS A 257 -8.49 6.02 2.69
N ARG A 258 -9.53 5.32 2.23
CA ARG A 258 -10.25 4.34 3.08
C ARG A 258 -9.41 3.15 3.51
N VAL A 259 -8.26 2.92 2.86
CA VAL A 259 -7.40 1.78 3.15
C VAL A 259 -6.37 2.11 4.23
N CYS A 260 -5.67 3.24 4.09
CA CYS A 260 -4.58 3.62 5.00
C CYS A 260 -4.83 4.92 5.76
N GLN A 261 -5.99 5.57 5.59
CA GLN A 261 -6.38 6.83 6.22
C GLN A 261 -5.48 8.02 5.91
N LYS A 262 -4.51 7.87 4.99
CA LYS A 262 -3.67 8.99 4.54
C LYS A 262 -4.53 10.00 3.80
N ILE A 263 -4.39 11.27 4.18
CA ILE A 263 -5.03 12.40 3.53
C ILE A 263 -4.40 12.61 2.15
N TYR A 264 -5.23 12.81 1.13
CA TYR A 264 -4.84 13.19 -0.23
C TYR A 264 -5.68 14.36 -0.72
N PHE A 265 -5.12 15.14 -1.64
CA PHE A 265 -5.80 16.27 -2.26
C PHE A 265 -6.11 15.96 -3.73
N PHE A 266 -7.14 16.62 -4.27
CA PHE A 266 -7.50 16.49 -5.68
C PHE A 266 -6.36 16.88 -6.63
N SER A 267 -5.53 17.84 -6.22
CA SER A 267 -4.36 18.30 -6.97
C SER A 267 -3.23 17.27 -7.02
N ASP A 268 -3.29 16.22 -6.19
CA ASP A 268 -2.28 15.15 -6.18
C ASP A 268 -2.70 13.95 -7.04
N LEU A 269 -3.89 13.98 -7.65
CA LEU A 269 -4.48 12.85 -8.33
C LEU A 269 -4.26 12.92 -9.83
N GLU A 270 -3.46 12.03 -10.40
CA GLU A 270 -3.39 11.88 -11.86
C GLU A 270 -4.71 11.30 -12.41
N ILE A 271 -5.64 12.16 -12.80
CA ILE A 271 -6.93 11.76 -13.36
C ILE A 271 -6.83 11.74 -14.90
N PRO A 272 -7.04 10.58 -15.55
CA PRO A 272 -7.05 10.49 -17.01
C PRO A 272 -7.99 11.52 -17.65
N GLY A 273 -7.49 12.25 -18.65
CA GLY A 273 -8.23 13.30 -19.34
C GLY A 273 -8.33 14.64 -18.59
N ILE A 274 -7.84 14.73 -17.34
CA ILE A 274 -7.81 15.98 -16.57
C ILE A 274 -6.36 16.40 -16.35
N ASN A 275 -5.87 17.30 -17.21
CA ASN A 275 -4.58 17.93 -17.02
C ASN A 275 -4.69 19.04 -15.98
N HIS A 276 -4.46 18.68 -14.72
CA HIS A 276 -4.23 19.65 -13.65
C HIS A 276 -2.71 19.70 -13.44
N LYS A 277 -2.12 20.88 -13.62
CA LYS A 277 -0.72 21.09 -13.27
C LYS A 277 -0.66 21.29 -11.76
N ALA A 278 0.25 20.56 -11.09
CA ALA A 278 0.60 20.86 -9.71
C ALA A 278 0.88 22.36 -9.57
N LEU A 279 0.22 23.00 -8.61
CA LEU A 279 0.40 24.42 -8.37
C LEU A 279 1.77 24.62 -7.74
N LEU A 280 2.61 25.43 -8.37
CA LEU A 280 3.98 25.71 -7.91
C LEU A 280 4.09 27.04 -7.16
N SER A 281 3.02 27.83 -7.18
CA SER A 281 2.96 29.17 -6.60
C SER A 281 1.50 29.56 -6.37
N PRO A 282 1.23 30.57 -5.53
CA PRO A 282 -0.12 31.08 -5.35
C PRO A 282 -0.60 31.93 -6.54
N PHE A 283 0.30 32.27 -7.46
CA PHE A 283 -0.02 33.18 -8.55
C PHE A 283 -0.97 32.53 -9.57
N GLY A 284 -1.92 33.34 -10.04
CA GLY A 284 -3.04 32.89 -10.88
C GLY A 284 -4.13 32.13 -10.12
N GLN A 285 -4.05 32.05 -8.78
CA GLN A 285 -5.05 31.38 -7.95
C GLN A 285 -5.99 32.37 -7.25
N VAL A 286 -7.19 31.87 -6.93
CA VAL A 286 -8.22 32.62 -6.20
C VAL A 286 -8.63 31.84 -4.96
N TYR A 287 -8.54 32.53 -3.83
CA TYR A 287 -8.79 32.01 -2.51
C TYR A 287 -10.05 32.67 -1.93
N ALA A 288 -11.18 31.96 -1.98
CA ALA A 288 -12.48 32.47 -1.52
C ALA A 288 -12.89 31.94 -0.14
N HIS A 289 -13.63 32.78 0.61
CA HIS A 289 -14.33 32.40 1.83
C HIS A 289 -15.61 31.59 1.51
N ASP A 290 -16.33 31.11 2.53
CA ASP A 290 -17.59 30.35 2.38
C ASP A 290 -18.71 31.10 1.64
N GLN A 291 -18.62 32.44 1.55
CA GLN A 291 -19.53 33.30 0.80
C GLN A 291 -19.20 33.38 -0.70
N GLY A 292 -18.18 32.65 -1.19
CA GLY A 292 -17.84 32.55 -2.61
C GLY A 292 -16.88 33.62 -3.12
N ILE A 293 -16.58 33.57 -4.43
CA ILE A 293 -15.73 34.56 -5.10
C ILE A 293 -16.42 35.93 -5.06
N GLY A 294 -15.63 36.97 -4.78
CA GLY A 294 -16.11 38.35 -4.73
C GLY A 294 -16.64 38.78 -3.35
N SER A 295 -16.63 37.88 -2.37
CA SER A 295 -17.01 38.18 -0.98
C SER A 295 -15.77 38.13 -0.09
N ALA A 296 -14.89 39.13 -0.23
CA ALA A 296 -13.53 39.14 0.34
C ALA A 296 -12.65 37.97 -0.11
N SER A 297 -12.79 37.53 -1.37
CA SER A 297 -11.87 36.53 -1.94
C SER A 297 -10.51 37.16 -2.26
N TYR A 298 -9.41 36.47 -1.97
CA TYR A 298 -8.05 36.88 -2.32
C TYR A 298 -7.68 36.39 -3.72
N HIS A 299 -7.13 37.29 -4.54
CA HIS A 299 -6.69 37.03 -5.90
C HIS A 299 -5.20 37.32 -5.97
N PHE A 300 -4.38 36.31 -6.27
CA PHE A 300 -2.93 36.47 -6.37
C PHE A 300 -2.53 36.58 -7.84
N GLU A 301 -2.73 37.75 -8.44
CA GLU A 301 -2.12 38.06 -9.73
C GLU A 301 -0.65 38.43 -9.51
N GLU A 302 0.25 37.95 -10.37
CA GLU A 302 1.71 38.10 -10.18
C GLU A 302 2.15 39.56 -10.13
N GLU A 303 1.51 40.43 -10.90
CA GLU A 303 1.82 41.86 -10.92
C GLU A 303 1.08 42.65 -9.84
N GLN A 304 -0.12 42.20 -9.45
CA GLN A 304 -1.04 43.02 -8.66
C GLN A 304 -2.08 42.18 -7.89
N PRO A 305 -1.69 41.54 -6.79
CA PRO A 305 -2.61 40.82 -5.94
C PRO A 305 -3.66 41.78 -5.34
N TYR A 306 -4.88 41.29 -5.13
CA TYR A 306 -5.99 42.09 -4.60
C TYR A 306 -7.02 41.25 -3.82
N ILE A 307 -7.91 41.93 -3.10
CA ILE A 307 -9.11 41.36 -2.49
C ILE A 307 -10.32 41.80 -3.32
N SER A 308 -11.17 40.86 -3.73
CA SER A 308 -12.42 41.15 -4.45
C SER A 308 -13.60 41.25 -3.49
N TYR A 309 -14.35 42.34 -3.65
CA TYR A 309 -15.62 42.65 -3.00
C TYR A 309 -16.77 42.79 -4.02
N GLU A 310 -16.58 42.35 -5.26
CA GLU A 310 -17.58 42.46 -6.35
C GLU A 310 -18.94 41.84 -5.99
N ASN A 311 -18.94 40.81 -5.13
CA ASN A 311 -20.13 40.12 -4.64
C ASN A 311 -20.33 40.29 -3.12
N ALA A 312 -19.69 41.28 -2.50
CA ALA A 312 -19.82 41.51 -1.06
C ALA A 312 -21.28 41.73 -0.65
N PRO A 313 -21.74 41.18 0.50
CA PRO A 313 -23.10 41.39 0.99
C PRO A 313 -23.48 42.89 1.06
N GLU A 314 -24.75 43.22 0.85
CA GLU A 314 -25.21 44.62 0.92
C GLU A 314 -24.99 45.26 2.29
N SER A 315 -24.91 44.44 3.35
CA SER A 315 -24.61 44.89 4.71
C SER A 315 -23.15 45.30 4.92
N TRP A 316 -22.25 45.02 3.98
CA TRP A 316 -20.86 45.44 4.05
C TRP A 316 -20.74 46.87 3.52
N ILE A 317 -20.79 47.82 4.46
CA ILE A 317 -20.66 49.25 4.20
C ILE A 317 -19.42 49.81 4.90
N MET A 318 -18.76 50.75 4.23
CA MET A 318 -17.68 51.57 4.78
C MET A 318 -18.24 52.60 5.75
N ASP A 319 -17.36 53.25 6.51
CA ASP A 319 -17.79 54.16 7.59
C ASP A 319 -18.44 55.46 7.06
N ASP A 320 -18.31 55.75 5.76
CA ASP A 320 -19.04 56.82 5.06
C ASP A 320 -20.41 56.38 4.52
N GLY A 321 -20.79 55.11 4.71
CA GLY A 321 -22.04 54.51 4.23
C GLY A 321 -21.99 53.94 2.81
N ASN A 322 -20.88 54.09 2.08
CA ASN A 322 -20.73 53.52 0.74
C ASN A 322 -20.34 52.03 0.79
N ARG A 323 -20.52 51.31 -0.33
CA ARG A 323 -20.03 49.93 -0.47
C ARG A 323 -18.51 49.90 -0.67
N PRO A 324 -17.81 48.83 -0.23
CA PRO A 324 -16.40 48.66 -0.55
C PRO A 324 -16.19 48.63 -2.07
N PRO A 325 -15.02 49.08 -2.57
CA PRO A 325 -14.70 49.01 -3.99
C PRO A 325 -14.62 47.54 -4.43
N GLY A 326 -15.05 47.25 -5.67
CA GLY A 326 -15.07 45.87 -6.19
C GLY A 326 -13.71 45.16 -6.10
N LYS A 327 -12.59 45.88 -6.26
CA LYS A 327 -11.23 45.34 -6.05
C LYS A 327 -10.40 46.27 -5.19
N LYS A 328 -9.81 45.73 -4.13
CA LYS A 328 -8.88 46.44 -3.24
C LYS A 328 -7.49 45.82 -3.35
N LYS A 329 -6.56 46.55 -3.95
CA LYS A 329 -5.21 46.06 -4.29
C LYS A 329 -4.31 46.01 -3.07
N PHE A 330 -3.50 44.96 -2.97
CA PHE A 330 -2.41 44.92 -2.00
C PHE A 330 -1.30 45.88 -2.41
N THR A 331 -0.78 46.63 -1.45
CA THR A 331 0.44 47.45 -1.55
C THR A 331 1.55 46.85 -0.71
N ASN A 332 2.80 47.22 -0.97
CA ASN A 332 3.98 46.74 -0.22
C ASN A 332 4.04 45.22 -0.08
N TRP A 333 3.51 44.51 -1.09
CA TRP A 333 3.40 43.06 -1.01
C TRP A 333 4.71 42.38 -1.40
N LYS A 334 4.91 41.18 -0.86
CA LYS A 334 6.01 40.28 -1.22
C LYS A 334 5.58 38.85 -1.03
N TYR A 335 6.17 37.97 -1.82
CA TYR A 335 6.00 36.53 -1.69
C TYR A 335 7.36 35.86 -1.56
N ASP A 336 7.54 35.12 -0.46
CA ASP A 336 8.70 34.26 -0.24
C ASP A 336 8.34 32.84 -0.64
N ARG A 337 9.02 32.35 -1.69
CA ARG A 337 8.77 31.02 -2.26
C ARG A 337 9.17 29.90 -1.32
N ASP A 338 10.24 30.06 -0.55
CA ASP A 338 10.80 28.98 0.26
C ASP A 338 9.92 28.74 1.50
N SER A 339 9.46 29.82 2.12
CA SER A 339 8.52 29.75 3.26
C SER A 339 7.04 29.72 2.84
N ARG A 340 6.74 29.82 1.54
CA ARG A 340 5.39 29.98 0.98
C ARG A 340 4.60 31.07 1.69
N LYS A 341 5.26 32.18 2.01
CA LYS A 341 4.68 33.27 2.79
C LYS A 341 4.40 34.48 1.92
N PHE A 342 3.16 34.92 1.88
CA PHE A 342 2.76 36.21 1.33
C PHE A 342 2.57 37.23 2.45
N SER A 343 3.04 38.45 2.22
CA SER A 343 2.67 39.60 3.05
C SER A 343 2.26 40.77 2.18
N GLY A 344 1.30 41.58 2.62
CA GLY A 344 0.87 42.77 1.90
C GLY A 344 -0.04 43.66 2.74
N GLU A 345 -0.23 44.89 2.29
CA GLU A 345 -1.01 45.92 2.97
C GLU A 345 -2.27 46.28 2.17
N ILE A 346 -3.37 46.55 2.85
CA ILE A 346 -4.59 47.15 2.29
C ILE A 346 -4.82 48.48 3.00
N ARG A 347 -4.75 49.59 2.25
CA ARG A 347 -5.01 50.94 2.76
C ARG A 347 -6.42 51.38 2.41
N TRP A 348 -7.25 51.65 3.40
CA TRP A 348 -8.65 52.02 3.21
C TRP A 348 -8.86 53.50 2.87
N GLU A 349 -7.90 54.34 3.23
CA GLU A 349 -7.89 55.80 3.02
C GLU A 349 -8.39 56.25 1.62
N PRO A 350 -9.16 57.36 1.54
CA PRO A 350 -9.42 58.33 2.62
C PRO A 350 -10.55 57.95 3.59
N VAL A 351 -11.24 56.83 3.37
CA VAL A 351 -12.39 56.39 4.19
C VAL A 351 -12.05 55.06 4.86
N THR A 352 -12.34 54.92 6.14
CA THR A 352 -12.08 53.71 6.91
C THR A 352 -13.11 52.60 6.63
N PHE A 353 -12.72 51.35 6.86
CA PHE A 353 -13.62 50.20 6.82
C PHE A 353 -13.62 49.54 8.19
N GLN A 354 -14.77 49.54 8.87
CA GLN A 354 -14.87 49.09 10.25
C GLN A 354 -13.91 49.82 11.20
N MET A 355 -13.79 51.14 11.01
CA MET A 355 -12.88 52.05 11.74
C MET A 355 -11.39 51.84 11.46
N ASP A 356 -11.01 50.91 10.58
CA ASP A 356 -9.63 50.65 10.23
C ASP A 356 -9.21 51.43 8.98
N ASN A 357 -8.01 52.01 8.98
CA ASN A 357 -7.42 52.65 7.81
C ASN A 357 -6.35 51.79 7.12
N LEU A 358 -5.81 50.79 7.82
CA LEU A 358 -4.76 49.90 7.30
C LEU A 358 -4.96 48.48 7.81
N TRP A 359 -4.94 47.53 6.88
CA TRP A 359 -4.84 46.10 7.19
C TRP A 359 -3.51 45.54 6.68
N VAL A 360 -2.81 44.76 7.51
CA VAL A 360 -1.54 44.12 7.19
C VAL A 360 -1.71 42.61 7.25
N TYR A 361 -1.50 41.95 6.11
CA TYR A 361 -1.68 40.51 5.97
C TYR A 361 -0.35 39.77 6.02
N GLU A 362 -0.35 38.64 6.71
CA GLU A 362 0.70 37.61 6.66
C GLU A 362 0.03 36.26 6.43
N LEU A 363 0.12 35.75 5.21
CA LEU A 363 -0.51 34.51 4.75
C LEU A 363 0.56 33.45 4.45
N VAL A 364 0.26 32.20 4.76
CA VAL A 364 1.11 31.03 4.47
C VAL A 364 0.28 30.03 3.67
N PHE A 365 0.82 29.60 2.53
CA PHE A 365 0.19 28.57 1.70
C PHE A 365 0.64 27.17 2.14
N ASN A 366 -0.28 26.22 2.11
CA ASN A 366 0.08 24.82 2.27
C ASN A 366 0.94 24.33 1.08
N GLU A 367 1.48 23.11 1.18
CA GLU A 367 2.50 22.61 0.25
C GLU A 367 2.04 22.56 -1.22
N ASN A 368 0.74 22.36 -1.45
CA ASN A 368 0.14 22.28 -2.79
C ASN A 368 -0.68 23.51 -3.18
N PHE A 369 -0.56 24.61 -2.42
CA PHE A 369 -1.26 25.88 -2.67
C PHE A 369 -2.79 25.79 -2.71
N THR A 370 -3.40 24.75 -2.13
CA THR A 370 -4.86 24.65 -2.07
C THR A 370 -5.45 25.41 -0.90
N GLU A 371 -4.67 25.67 0.15
CA GLU A 371 -5.14 26.33 1.38
C GLU A 371 -4.22 27.48 1.79
N ILE A 372 -4.81 28.46 2.47
CA ILE A 372 -4.08 29.53 3.15
C ILE A 372 -4.46 29.58 4.63
N GLU A 373 -3.46 29.85 5.46
CA GLU A 373 -3.63 30.26 6.85
C GLU A 373 -2.84 31.54 7.10
N GLY A 374 -3.17 32.30 8.14
CA GLY A 374 -2.46 33.54 8.39
C GLY A 374 -3.07 34.44 9.44
N LEU A 375 -2.62 35.70 9.40
CA LEU A 375 -3.06 36.76 10.29
C LEU A 375 -3.34 38.02 9.46
N CYS A 376 -4.43 38.71 9.79
CA CYS A 376 -4.69 40.08 9.38
C CYS A 376 -4.60 40.97 10.61
N LYS A 377 -3.70 41.96 10.59
CA LYS A 377 -3.57 42.99 11.63
C LYS A 377 -4.25 44.25 11.15
N ASN A 378 -5.22 44.72 11.91
CA ASN A 378 -6.01 45.90 11.57
C ASN A 378 -5.62 47.07 12.45
N TYR A 379 -5.36 48.21 11.83
CA TYR A 379 -4.94 49.44 12.49
C TYR A 379 -6.02 50.51 12.29
N SER A 380 -6.43 51.13 13.39
CA SER A 380 -7.36 52.24 13.39
C SER A 380 -6.63 53.53 13.79
N PRO A 381 -6.94 54.67 13.16
CA PRO A 381 -6.41 55.98 13.56
C PRO A 381 -6.89 56.42 14.95
N GLN A 382 -7.84 55.72 15.57
CA GLN A 382 -8.38 56.07 16.89
C GLN A 382 -7.57 55.48 18.06
N PHE A 383 -6.70 54.50 17.80
CA PHE A 383 -5.86 53.90 18.84
C PHE A 383 -4.48 54.57 18.88
N GLU A 384 -3.80 54.47 20.02
CA GLU A 384 -2.42 54.95 20.16
C GLU A 384 -1.48 54.19 19.21
N GLU A 385 -0.40 54.84 18.76
CA GLU A 385 0.58 54.23 17.85
C GLU A 385 1.04 52.85 18.38
N GLY A 386 0.68 51.79 17.65
CA GLY A 386 1.09 50.42 17.95
C GLY A 386 0.00 49.49 18.46
N GLU A 387 -1.20 50.00 18.76
CA GLU A 387 -2.36 49.15 19.06
C GLU A 387 -3.01 48.64 17.76
N PHE A 388 -3.29 47.34 17.69
CA PHE A 388 -3.96 46.71 16.54
C PHE A 388 -4.83 45.54 16.99
N GLN A 389 -5.90 45.29 16.24
CA GLN A 389 -6.65 44.03 16.34
C GLN A 389 -6.04 43.00 15.40
N SER A 390 -6.10 41.72 15.77
CA SER A 390 -5.65 40.64 14.88
C SER A 390 -6.76 39.63 14.65
N THR A 391 -7.01 39.33 13.38
CA THR A 391 -7.94 38.29 12.95
C THR A 391 -7.13 37.13 12.40
N LYS A 392 -7.37 35.93 12.94
CA LYS A 392 -6.75 34.71 12.41
C LYS A 392 -7.50 34.27 11.16
N ILE A 393 -6.75 34.00 10.10
CA ILE A 393 -7.22 33.40 8.86
C ILE A 393 -6.89 31.91 8.94
N SER A 394 -7.88 31.04 8.81
CA SER A 394 -7.68 29.59 8.84
C SER A 394 -8.62 28.89 7.90
N SER A 395 -8.12 27.84 7.24
CA SER A 395 -8.92 26.88 6.47
C SER A 395 -9.75 25.94 7.34
N LYS A 396 -9.44 25.83 8.65
CA LYS A 396 -10.11 24.88 9.56
C LYS A 396 -11.45 25.44 10.04
N GLY A 397 -12.55 24.93 9.47
CA GLY A 397 -13.92 25.19 9.94
C GLY A 397 -14.81 25.97 8.97
N HIS A 398 -14.24 26.51 7.89
CA HIS A 398 -14.99 27.12 6.79
C HIS A 398 -14.53 26.47 5.49
N SER A 399 -15.50 26.10 4.63
CA SER A 399 -15.30 25.55 3.29
C SER A 399 -14.62 26.59 2.41
N SER A 400 -13.32 26.72 2.61
CA SER A 400 -12.52 27.70 1.93
C SER A 400 -11.63 26.94 0.95
N LEU A 401 -11.55 27.51 -0.26
CA LEU A 401 -10.39 27.45 -1.15
C LEU A 401 -10.32 26.28 -2.16
N HIS A 402 -10.91 26.48 -3.35
CA HIS A 402 -10.24 26.53 -4.67
C HIS A 402 -11.28 26.52 -5.83
N TYR A 403 -11.94 27.66 -6.10
CA TYR A 403 -13.08 27.71 -7.04
C TYR A 403 -12.74 27.37 -8.50
N ILE A 404 -11.51 27.68 -8.95
CA ILE A 404 -11.09 27.51 -10.36
C ILE A 404 -11.09 26.03 -10.81
N LEU A 405 -10.82 25.09 -9.90
CA LEU A 405 -10.84 23.65 -10.23
C LEU A 405 -12.26 23.10 -10.26
N GLN A 406 -13.14 23.58 -9.37
CA GLN A 406 -14.54 23.13 -9.31
C GLN A 406 -15.32 23.53 -10.58
N GLU A 407 -15.12 24.73 -11.12
CA GLU A 407 -15.74 25.11 -12.39
C GLU A 407 -15.22 24.26 -13.56
N ARG A 408 -13.91 23.97 -13.62
CA ARG A 408 -13.32 23.13 -14.68
C ARG A 408 -13.78 21.67 -14.61
N LEU A 409 -14.02 21.16 -13.40
CA LEU A 409 -14.55 19.81 -13.16
C LEU A 409 -16.05 19.71 -13.46
N ASN A 410 -16.82 20.79 -13.33
CA ASN A 410 -18.25 20.82 -13.63
C ASN A 410 -18.57 21.09 -15.11
N GLN A 411 -17.59 21.54 -15.89
CA GLN A 411 -17.73 21.85 -17.33
C GLN A 411 -17.39 20.67 -18.26
N ASN A 412 -16.90 19.54 -17.73
CA ASN A 412 -16.57 18.31 -18.46
C ASN A 412 -17.20 17.09 -17.78
#